data_AF-A0A1A8D768-F1
#
_entry.id   AF-A0A1A8D768-F1
#
_cell.length_a   1.000
_cell.length_b   1.000
_cell.length_c   1.000
_cell.angle_alpha   90.00
_cell.angle_beta   90.00
_cell.angle_gamma   90.00
#
_symmetry.space_group_name_H-M   'P 1'
#
loop_
_entity.id
_entity.type
_entity.pdbx_description
1 polymer ?
#
loop_
_entity_poly.entity_id
_entity_poly.type
_entity_poly.pdbx_seq_one_letter_code
_entity_poly.pdbx_strand_id
1 'polypeptide(L)'
;SIGTTKLRLVEFSSFLETQRDQEAYNKHLFVHISQSSPSYSDPLLECVDIRQIYDKFPEKKGGLKELFSKGPQNAFYLIKFWADLNYNVQDDPAAFYGVTSQYESSENMTITCSTKVCSFGKQVVEKVETEYARFENSRFVYRISRSPMCEYMINFIHKLKHLPEKYMMNSVLENFTILLVVNNRDTQETLLCMACVFEVSNNDHGAQHHIYRLVKE
;
A
#
# COMPACT_ATOMS: atom_id res chain seq x y z
N SER A 1 12.36 1.06 8.55
CA SER A 1 10.93 1.43 8.64
C SER A 1 10.54 2.41 7.54
N ILE A 2 9.24 2.57 7.26
CA ILE A 2 8.69 3.55 6.32
C ILE A 2 8.26 4.76 7.14
N GLY A 3 8.99 5.85 7.04
CA GLY A 3 8.72 7.03 7.85
C GLY A 3 9.70 8.16 7.63
N THR A 4 9.17 9.37 7.66
CA THR A 4 9.95 10.60 7.74
C THR A 4 9.99 11.09 9.19
N THR A 5 10.57 12.27 9.41
CA THR A 5 10.49 12.97 10.70
C THR A 5 9.06 13.43 11.03
N LYS A 6 8.17 13.56 10.03
CA LYS A 6 6.81 14.08 10.20
C LYS A 6 5.73 13.02 10.25
N LEU A 7 5.89 11.93 9.50
CA LEU A 7 4.88 10.88 9.43
C LEU A 7 5.53 9.51 9.25
N ARG A 8 5.01 8.52 9.96
CA ARG A 8 5.45 7.12 9.90
C ARG A 8 4.27 6.21 9.60
N LEU A 9 4.50 5.21 8.75
CA LEU A 9 3.56 4.11 8.57
C LEU A 9 3.70 3.13 9.74
N VAL A 10 2.59 2.81 10.40
CA VAL A 10 2.55 1.82 11.49
C VAL A 10 2.06 0.49 10.96
N GLU A 11 0.96 0.51 10.21
CA GLU A 11 0.34 -0.68 9.66
C GLU A 11 -0.22 -0.38 8.27
N PHE A 12 -0.08 -1.32 7.36
CA PHE A 12 -0.83 -1.37 6.11
C PHE A 12 -1.27 -2.81 5.88
N SER A 13 -2.55 -3.05 5.69
CA SER A 13 -3.06 -4.36 5.32
C SER A 13 -4.15 -4.24 4.26
N SER A 14 -4.14 -5.17 3.31
CA SER A 14 -5.28 -5.41 2.44
C SER A 14 -5.77 -6.83 2.67
N PHE A 15 -7.08 -7.01 2.74
CA PHE A 15 -7.66 -8.23 3.28
C PHE A 15 -9.02 -8.56 2.69
N LEU A 16 -9.37 -9.83 2.81
CA LEU A 16 -10.70 -10.38 2.58
C LEU A 16 -11.23 -10.88 3.92
N GLU A 17 -12.44 -10.48 4.26
CA GLU A 17 -13.20 -11.07 5.34
C GLU A 17 -14.39 -11.85 4.81
N THR A 18 -14.55 -13.08 5.29
CA THR A 18 -15.71 -13.92 4.98
C THR A 18 -16.40 -14.30 6.28
N GLN A 19 -17.73 -14.31 6.27
CA GLN A 19 -18.48 -14.75 7.43
C GLN A 19 -18.44 -16.28 7.49
N ARG A 20 -17.90 -16.85 8.58
CA ARG A 20 -17.86 -18.31 8.74
C ARG A 20 -19.10 -18.82 9.48
N ASP A 21 -19.52 -18.10 10.52
CA ASP A 21 -20.69 -18.38 11.37
C ASP A 21 -21.25 -17.06 11.98
N GLN A 22 -22.36 -17.11 12.72
CA GLN A 22 -23.09 -15.93 13.24
C GLN A 22 -22.25 -14.96 14.11
N GLU A 23 -21.04 -15.35 14.57
CA GLU A 23 -20.19 -14.52 15.44
C GLU A 23 -18.70 -14.42 15.01
N ALA A 24 -18.24 -15.19 14.01
CA ALA A 24 -16.82 -15.26 13.64
C ALA A 24 -16.54 -14.92 12.17
N TYR A 25 -15.68 -13.93 11.95
CA TYR A 25 -15.14 -13.57 10.63
C TYR A 25 -13.76 -14.22 10.43
N ASN A 26 -13.55 -14.89 9.29
CA ASN A 26 -12.19 -15.20 8.86
C ASN A 26 -11.61 -14.00 8.16
N LYS A 27 -10.38 -13.62 8.49
CA LYS A 27 -9.66 -12.55 7.82
C LYS A 27 -8.43 -13.12 7.10
N HIS A 28 -8.45 -13.08 5.78
CA HIS A 28 -7.32 -13.40 4.92
C HIS A 28 -6.56 -12.12 4.57
N LEU A 29 -5.24 -12.10 4.74
CA LEU A 29 -4.41 -10.93 4.40
C LEU A 29 -3.75 -11.14 3.04
N PHE A 30 -4.11 -10.36 2.03
CA PHE A 30 -3.43 -10.39 0.74
C PHE A 30 -2.03 -9.81 0.85
N VAL A 31 -1.91 -8.67 1.52
CA VAL A 31 -0.63 -8.06 1.88
C VAL A 31 -0.70 -7.49 3.29
N HIS A 32 0.44 -7.49 3.99
CA HIS A 32 0.54 -6.94 5.33
C HIS A 32 1.92 -6.35 5.60
N ILE A 33 1.93 -5.14 6.16
CA ILE A 33 3.07 -4.47 6.76
C ILE A 33 2.67 -4.13 8.19
N SER A 34 3.51 -4.52 9.15
CA SER A 34 3.41 -4.08 10.54
C SER A 34 4.78 -3.61 11.00
N GLN A 35 4.84 -2.35 11.47
CA GLN A 35 6.05 -1.69 11.96
C GLN A 35 5.87 -1.26 13.42
N SER A 36 5.13 -2.03 14.20
CA SER A 36 4.76 -1.72 15.59
C SER A 36 5.93 -1.73 16.58
N SER A 37 7.12 -2.22 16.19
CA SER A 37 8.31 -2.23 17.06
C SER A 37 9.59 -1.91 16.28
N PRO A 38 9.81 -0.65 15.86
CA PRO A 38 11.07 -0.26 15.23
C PRO A 38 12.21 -0.41 16.24
N SER A 39 13.22 -1.20 15.89
CA SER A 39 14.42 -1.37 16.72
C SER A 39 15.56 -0.53 16.14
N TYR A 40 16.44 -0.03 17.01
CA TYR A 40 17.72 0.56 16.57
C TYR A 40 18.61 -0.46 15.83
N SER A 41 18.31 -1.75 15.94
CA SER A 41 18.97 -2.84 15.22
C SER A 41 18.36 -3.12 13.84
N ASP A 42 17.33 -2.38 13.40
CA ASP A 42 16.74 -2.59 12.08
C ASP A 42 17.80 -2.32 11.00
N PRO A 43 17.99 -3.25 10.03
CA PRO A 43 18.94 -3.05 8.96
C PRO A 43 18.57 -1.81 8.14
N LEU A 44 19.59 -1.12 7.63
CA LEU A 44 19.39 -0.02 6.70
C LEU A 44 18.66 -0.54 5.46
N LEU A 45 17.67 0.24 5.00
CA LEU A 45 16.95 -0.10 3.78
C LEU A 45 17.90 0.02 2.59
N GLU A 46 17.81 -0.96 1.70
CA GLU A 46 18.47 -0.90 0.40
C GLU A 46 17.90 0.25 -0.43
N CYS A 47 18.73 0.80 -1.31
CA CYS A 47 18.35 1.89 -2.19
C CYS A 47 18.03 1.37 -3.59
N VAL A 48 16.99 1.94 -4.20
CA VAL A 48 16.67 1.73 -5.61
C VAL A 48 16.64 3.10 -6.30
N ASP A 49 17.32 3.19 -7.44
CA ASP A 49 17.24 4.37 -8.29
C ASP A 49 15.82 4.47 -8.87
N ILE A 50 15.15 5.58 -8.53
CA ILE A 50 13.78 5.85 -8.92
C ILE A 50 13.57 5.88 -10.45
N ARG A 51 14.63 6.15 -11.23
CA ARG A 51 14.55 6.13 -12.69
C ARG A 51 14.20 4.76 -13.25
N GLN A 52 14.51 3.68 -12.52
CA GLN A 52 14.24 2.30 -12.92
C GLN A 52 12.74 1.94 -12.90
N ILE A 53 11.91 2.76 -12.26
CA ILE A 53 10.47 2.47 -12.08
C ILE A 53 9.54 3.53 -12.66
N TYR A 54 10.07 4.59 -13.30
CA TYR A 54 9.23 5.68 -13.79
C TYR A 54 8.16 5.23 -14.79
N ASP A 55 8.50 4.29 -15.68
CA ASP A 55 7.59 3.71 -16.67
C ASP A 55 6.42 2.94 -16.04
N LYS A 56 6.58 2.46 -14.81
CA LYS A 56 5.56 1.70 -14.07
C LYS A 56 4.56 2.57 -13.31
N PHE A 57 4.76 3.89 -13.26
CA PHE A 57 3.91 4.81 -12.50
C PHE A 57 3.47 6.02 -13.34
N PRO A 58 2.42 6.76 -12.92
CA PRO A 58 1.94 7.91 -13.68
C PRO A 58 3.04 8.96 -13.90
N GLU A 59 3.21 9.40 -15.15
CA GLU A 59 4.19 10.42 -15.55
C GLU A 59 3.63 11.84 -15.61
N LYS A 60 2.30 11.97 -15.65
CA LYS A 60 1.60 13.26 -15.75
C LYS A 60 1.59 14.00 -14.41
N LYS A 61 0.86 15.12 -14.36
CA LYS A 61 0.69 15.92 -13.16
C LYS A 61 0.25 15.07 -11.97
N GLY A 62 0.94 15.20 -10.83
CA GLY A 62 0.73 14.38 -9.64
C GLY A 62 1.30 12.95 -9.74
N GLY A 63 2.17 12.73 -10.73
CA GLY A 63 2.90 11.49 -10.99
C GLY A 63 4.20 11.35 -10.21
N LEU A 64 4.78 10.14 -10.22
CA LEU A 64 5.92 9.79 -9.34
C LEU A 64 7.14 10.71 -9.55
N LYS A 65 7.47 11.01 -10.81
CA LYS A 65 8.61 11.87 -11.18
C LYS A 65 8.44 13.30 -10.67
N GLU A 66 7.26 13.89 -10.82
CA GLU A 66 6.96 15.24 -10.33
C GLU A 66 6.99 15.28 -8.80
N LEU A 67 6.33 14.32 -8.15
CA LEU A 67 6.29 14.22 -6.69
C LEU A 67 7.70 14.12 -6.11
N PHE A 68 8.53 13.23 -6.65
CA PHE A 68 9.91 13.06 -6.17
C PHE A 68 10.76 14.31 -6.39
N SER A 69 10.57 15.00 -7.52
CA SER A 69 11.28 16.24 -7.82
C SER A 69 10.87 17.39 -6.89
N LYS A 70 9.60 17.44 -6.47
CA LYS A 70 9.09 18.39 -5.46
C LYS A 70 9.61 18.06 -4.06
N GLY A 71 9.72 16.77 -3.74
CA GLY A 71 10.24 16.28 -2.47
C GLY A 71 9.27 16.44 -1.29
N PRO A 72 9.75 16.15 -0.07
CA PRO A 72 11.13 15.79 0.26
C PRO A 72 11.49 14.35 -0.16
N GLN A 73 12.71 14.11 -0.67
CA GLN A 73 13.10 12.82 -1.26
C GLN A 73 13.14 11.66 -0.23
N ASN A 74 13.38 11.96 1.05
CA ASN A 74 13.36 10.95 2.12
C ASN A 74 11.96 10.41 2.43
N ALA A 75 10.90 10.96 1.82
CA ALA A 75 9.53 10.45 1.95
C ALA A 75 9.20 9.32 0.95
N PHE A 76 10.12 8.93 0.07
CA PHE A 76 9.84 8.05 -1.06
C PHE A 76 10.40 6.63 -0.86
N TYR A 77 9.52 5.65 -1.01
CA TYR A 77 9.81 4.24 -0.81
C TYR A 77 9.26 3.40 -1.95
N LEU A 78 9.94 2.31 -2.27
CA LEU A 78 9.44 1.23 -3.11
C LEU A 78 9.16 0.03 -2.21
N ILE A 79 7.99 -0.57 -2.38
CA ILE A 79 7.58 -1.77 -1.65
C ILE A 79 7.31 -2.85 -2.67
N LYS A 80 8.09 -3.93 -2.61
CA LYS A 80 7.83 -5.16 -3.36
C LYS A 80 7.00 -6.08 -2.50
N PHE A 81 5.77 -6.36 -2.89
CA PHE A 81 4.89 -7.30 -2.22
C PHE A 81 4.91 -8.67 -2.91
N TRP A 82 4.88 -9.72 -2.10
CA TRP A 82 4.46 -11.05 -2.51
C TRP A 82 3.09 -11.30 -1.91
N ALA A 83 2.05 -11.09 -2.72
CA ALA A 83 0.67 -11.15 -2.28
C ALA A 83 0.22 -12.60 -2.09
N ASP A 84 -0.43 -12.87 -0.96
CA ASP A 84 -1.02 -14.17 -0.67
C ASP A 84 -2.38 -14.28 -1.32
N LEU A 85 -2.46 -15.08 -2.38
CA LEU A 85 -3.70 -15.41 -3.07
C LEU A 85 -4.23 -16.80 -2.65
N ASN A 86 -3.66 -17.45 -1.63
CA ASN A 86 -4.07 -18.78 -1.18
C ASN A 86 -5.28 -18.72 -0.23
N TYR A 87 -6.37 -18.11 -0.70
CA TYR A 87 -7.65 -18.12 -0.02
C TYR A 87 -8.66 -18.99 -0.78
N ASN A 88 -9.66 -19.47 -0.05
CA ASN A 88 -10.76 -20.22 -0.64
C ASN A 88 -11.65 -19.26 -1.42
N VAL A 89 -11.78 -19.52 -2.73
CA VAL A 89 -12.76 -18.86 -3.60
C VAL A 89 -14.12 -19.49 -3.29
N GLN A 90 -14.71 -19.12 -2.17
CA GLN A 90 -16.14 -19.26 -2.02
C GLN A 90 -16.72 -17.95 -2.54
N ASP A 91 -17.63 -18.04 -3.52
CA ASP A 91 -18.48 -16.93 -3.94
C ASP A 91 -19.46 -16.62 -2.80
N ASP A 92 -18.91 -16.12 -1.69
CA ASP A 92 -19.67 -15.65 -0.55
C ASP A 92 -20.13 -14.23 -0.87
N PRO A 93 -21.43 -13.99 -1.11
CA PRO A 93 -21.94 -12.65 -1.35
C PRO A 93 -21.75 -11.71 -0.14
N ALA A 94 -21.44 -12.23 1.04
CA ALA A 94 -21.11 -11.46 2.24
C ALA A 94 -19.59 -11.15 2.36
N ALA A 95 -18.77 -11.57 1.40
CA ALA A 95 -17.33 -11.30 1.39
C ALA A 95 -17.03 -9.79 1.37
N PHE A 96 -16.19 -9.33 2.29
CA PHE A 96 -15.76 -7.95 2.38
C PHE A 96 -14.27 -7.80 2.03
N TYR A 97 -13.97 -7.03 0.98
CA TYR A 97 -12.60 -6.69 0.58
C TYR A 97 -12.24 -5.30 1.11
N GLY A 98 -11.25 -5.26 2.00
CA GLY A 98 -10.91 -4.06 2.75
C GLY A 98 -9.43 -3.71 2.71
N VAL A 99 -9.14 -2.43 2.96
CA VAL A 99 -7.82 -1.91 3.23
C VAL A 99 -7.85 -1.21 4.58
N THR A 100 -6.86 -1.49 5.42
CA THR A 100 -6.62 -0.75 6.67
C THR A 100 -5.22 -0.15 6.61
N SER A 101 -5.09 1.10 7.03
CA SER A 101 -3.77 1.71 7.24
C SER A 101 -3.77 2.59 8.48
N GLN A 102 -2.63 2.58 9.18
CA GLN A 102 -2.39 3.40 10.36
C GLN A 102 -1.08 4.17 10.21
N TYR A 103 -1.12 5.45 10.56
CA TYR A 103 0.03 6.34 10.56
C TYR A 103 0.19 7.03 11.90
N GLU A 104 1.41 7.46 12.20
CA GLU A 104 1.76 8.19 13.42
C GLU A 104 2.60 9.43 13.10
N SER A 105 2.37 10.51 13.85
CA SER A 105 3.06 11.80 13.76
C SER A 105 3.32 12.38 15.17
N SER A 106 4.33 13.25 15.28
CA SER A 106 4.54 14.12 16.46
C SER A 106 3.75 15.43 16.38
N GLU A 107 3.26 15.78 15.21
CA GLU A 107 2.55 17.03 14.91
C GLU A 107 1.07 16.76 14.61
N ASN A 108 0.19 17.64 15.10
CA ASN A 108 -1.23 17.61 14.77
C ASN A 108 -1.42 18.23 13.38
N MET A 109 -1.75 17.40 12.40
CA MET A 109 -2.05 17.83 11.04
C MET A 109 -3.29 17.12 10.51
N THR A 110 -3.93 17.70 9.49
CA THR A 110 -4.91 16.99 8.65
C THR A 110 -4.17 16.39 7.47
N ILE A 111 -4.36 15.09 7.22
CA ILE A 111 -3.70 14.41 6.09
C ILE A 111 -4.70 14.01 5.02
N THR A 112 -4.22 13.99 3.77
CA THR A 112 -4.94 13.42 2.64
C THR A 112 -4.17 12.23 2.11
N CYS A 113 -4.81 11.06 2.08
CA CYS A 113 -4.27 9.81 1.59
C CYS A 113 -4.85 9.52 0.20
N SER A 114 -4.01 9.53 -0.82
CA SER A 114 -4.34 9.15 -2.20
C SER A 114 -3.81 7.75 -2.49
N THR A 115 -4.68 6.86 -2.97
CA THR A 115 -4.36 5.52 -3.46
C THR A 115 -4.66 5.46 -4.95
N LYS A 116 -3.60 5.47 -5.77
CA LYS A 116 -3.71 5.40 -7.24
C LYS A 116 -3.39 4.01 -7.72
N VAL A 117 -4.35 3.35 -8.34
CA VAL A 117 -4.15 2.05 -8.99
C VAL A 117 -3.76 2.30 -10.44
N CYS A 118 -2.68 1.66 -10.87
CA CYS A 118 -2.08 1.89 -12.17
C CYS A 118 -1.96 0.60 -12.99
N SER A 119 -2.15 0.74 -14.30
CA SER A 119 -1.94 -0.32 -15.29
C SER A 119 -1.07 0.23 -16.42
N PHE A 120 0.04 -0.44 -16.74
CA PHE A 120 1.01 0.04 -17.75
C PHE A 120 1.43 1.51 -17.53
N GLY A 121 1.75 1.86 -16.27
CA GLY A 121 2.14 3.21 -15.87
C GLY A 121 1.02 4.25 -15.91
N LYS A 122 -0.22 3.89 -16.25
CA LYS A 122 -1.35 4.83 -16.31
C LYS A 122 -2.28 4.65 -15.13
N GLN A 123 -2.69 5.76 -14.51
CA GLN A 123 -3.72 5.76 -13.48
C GLN A 123 -5.06 5.28 -14.06
N VAL A 124 -5.63 4.23 -13.46
CA VAL A 124 -6.93 3.66 -13.82
C VAL A 124 -8.02 4.14 -12.87
N VAL A 125 -7.72 4.14 -11.57
CA VAL A 125 -8.61 4.64 -10.53
C VAL A 125 -7.79 5.28 -9.41
N GLU A 126 -8.38 6.25 -8.73
CA GLU A 126 -7.80 6.88 -7.55
C GLU A 126 -8.86 6.99 -6.47
N LYS A 127 -8.49 6.64 -5.23
CA LYS A 127 -9.28 6.87 -4.04
C LYS A 127 -8.56 7.89 -3.18
N VAL A 128 -9.27 8.93 -2.75
CA VAL A 128 -8.74 9.98 -1.89
C VAL A 128 -9.52 10.01 -0.59
N GLU A 129 -8.83 9.89 0.54
CA GLU A 129 -9.40 9.88 1.88
C GLU A 129 -8.74 10.99 2.71
N THR A 130 -9.52 11.69 3.54
CA THR A 130 -9.01 12.74 4.43
C THR A 130 -9.13 12.28 5.86
N GLU A 131 -7.99 12.25 6.57
CA GLU A 131 -7.92 11.78 7.94
C GLU A 131 -7.52 12.89 8.91
N TYR A 132 -8.12 12.82 10.09
CA TYR A 132 -7.89 13.75 11.18
C TYR A 132 -7.14 13.05 12.31
N ALA A 133 -6.24 13.77 12.94
CA ALA A 133 -5.40 13.22 13.99
C ALA A 133 -6.23 12.86 15.24
N ARG A 134 -5.90 11.74 15.87
CA ARG A 134 -6.32 11.40 17.23
C ARG A 134 -5.11 11.35 18.14
N PHE A 135 -5.15 12.03 19.27
CA PHE A 135 -4.02 12.05 20.20
C PHE A 135 -4.08 10.83 21.12
N GLU A 136 -3.09 9.95 21.00
CA GLU A 136 -3.00 8.68 21.73
C GLU A 136 -1.53 8.40 22.09
N ASN A 137 -1.24 8.01 23.34
CA ASN A 137 0.11 7.66 23.79
C ASN A 137 1.20 8.69 23.40
N SER A 138 0.89 9.98 23.58
CA SER A 138 1.76 11.10 23.25
C SER A 138 2.09 11.26 21.75
N ARG A 139 1.32 10.63 20.85
CA ARG A 139 1.44 10.78 19.40
C ARG A 139 0.09 11.07 18.76
N PHE A 140 0.15 11.65 17.56
CA PHE A 140 -1.01 11.85 16.69
C PHE A 140 -1.14 10.64 15.77
N VAL A 141 -2.26 9.92 15.88
CA VAL A 141 -2.56 8.69 15.15
C VAL A 141 -3.63 8.96 14.11
N TYR A 142 -3.45 8.38 12.91
CA TYR A 142 -4.39 8.44 11.79
C TYR A 142 -4.77 7.02 11.41
N ARG A 143 -6.06 6.72 11.25
CA ARG A 143 -6.54 5.37 10.96
C ARG A 143 -7.59 5.36 9.86
N ILE A 144 -7.21 4.83 8.72
CA ILE A 144 -8.15 4.40 7.69
C ILE A 144 -8.50 2.95 8.02
N SER A 145 -9.69 2.72 8.57
CA SER A 145 -10.11 1.41 9.06
C SER A 145 -11.14 0.78 8.14
N ARG A 146 -10.89 -0.45 7.67
CA ARG A 146 -11.84 -1.21 6.83
C ARG A 146 -12.36 -0.39 5.65
N SER A 147 -11.47 0.33 4.99
CA SER A 147 -11.83 1.10 3.80
C SER A 147 -12.14 0.13 2.65
N PRO A 148 -13.33 0.17 2.05
CA PRO A 148 -13.73 -0.82 1.04
C PRO A 148 -12.89 -0.67 -0.22
N MET A 149 -12.45 -1.79 -0.79
CA MET A 149 -11.89 -1.83 -2.13
C MET A 149 -12.95 -1.47 -3.16
N CYS A 150 -12.53 -0.81 -4.24
CA CYS A 150 -13.43 -0.54 -5.35
C CYS A 150 -13.67 -1.81 -6.18
N GLU A 151 -14.76 -1.82 -6.94
CA GLU A 151 -15.16 -2.96 -7.79
C GLU A 151 -14.04 -3.38 -8.76
N TYR A 152 -13.30 -2.42 -9.31
CA TYR A 152 -12.15 -2.70 -10.18
C TYR A 152 -11.11 -3.59 -9.47
N MET A 153 -10.78 -3.28 -8.22
CA MET A 153 -9.78 -4.04 -7.45
C MET A 153 -10.28 -5.43 -7.10
N ILE A 154 -11.56 -5.57 -6.71
CA ILE A 154 -12.17 -6.86 -6.39
C ILE A 154 -12.17 -7.76 -7.64
N ASN A 155 -12.66 -7.23 -8.76
CA ASN A 155 -12.67 -7.94 -10.05
C ASN A 155 -11.26 -8.31 -10.52
N PHE A 156 -10.27 -7.45 -10.25
CA PHE A 156 -8.87 -7.73 -10.57
C PHE A 156 -8.34 -8.93 -9.76
N ILE A 157 -8.54 -8.94 -8.44
CA ILE A 157 -8.12 -10.05 -7.56
C ILE A 157 -8.79 -11.36 -7.99
N HIS A 158 -10.09 -11.32 -8.30
CA HIS A 158 -10.84 -12.48 -8.79
C HIS A 158 -10.24 -13.02 -10.08
N LYS A 159 -10.06 -12.17 -11.11
CA LYS A 159 -9.49 -12.60 -12.39
C LYS A 159 -8.08 -13.15 -12.24
N LEU A 160 -7.26 -12.52 -11.39
CA LEU A 160 -5.89 -12.94 -11.13
C LEU A 160 -5.86 -14.34 -10.48
N LYS A 161 -6.71 -14.59 -9.47
CA LYS A 161 -6.81 -15.87 -8.77
C LYS A 161 -7.25 -17.04 -9.67
N HIS A 162 -8.03 -16.76 -10.71
CA HIS A 162 -8.51 -17.76 -11.66
C HIS A 162 -7.51 -18.12 -12.77
N LEU A 163 -6.35 -17.44 -12.84
CA LEU A 163 -5.30 -17.85 -13.76
C LEU A 163 -4.75 -19.22 -13.34
N PRO A 164 -4.50 -20.13 -14.29
CA PRO A 164 -4.15 -21.52 -13.97
C PRO A 164 -2.76 -21.64 -13.34
N GLU A 165 -1.87 -20.71 -13.67
CA GLU A 165 -0.44 -20.82 -13.38
C GLU A 165 0.10 -19.53 -12.76
N LYS A 166 0.97 -19.69 -11.76
CA LYS A 166 1.56 -18.56 -11.02
C LYS A 166 2.34 -17.59 -11.92
N TYR A 167 3.05 -18.10 -12.93
CA TYR A 167 3.79 -17.24 -13.86
C TYR A 167 2.88 -16.33 -14.67
N MET A 168 1.65 -16.79 -15.00
CA MET A 168 0.65 -15.95 -15.69
C MET A 168 0.17 -14.84 -14.76
N MET A 169 -0.04 -15.14 -13.47
CA MET A 169 -0.39 -14.12 -12.47
C MET A 169 0.72 -13.06 -12.37
N ASN A 170 1.98 -13.48 -12.26
CA ASN A 170 3.12 -12.57 -12.21
C ASN A 170 3.28 -11.75 -13.50
N SER A 171 2.97 -12.32 -14.67
CA SER A 171 2.99 -11.58 -15.95
C SER A 171 1.94 -10.45 -15.98
N VAL A 172 0.77 -10.68 -15.37
CA VAL A 172 -0.25 -9.63 -15.19
C VAL A 172 0.21 -8.59 -14.17
N LEU A 173 0.78 -9.04 -13.04
CA LEU A 173 1.23 -8.15 -11.96
C LEU A 173 2.43 -7.27 -12.34
N GLU A 174 3.24 -7.66 -13.34
CA GLU A 174 4.39 -6.88 -13.82
C GLU A 174 4.04 -5.44 -14.22
N ASN A 175 2.82 -5.25 -14.73
CA ASN A 175 2.29 -3.96 -15.19
C ASN A 175 1.19 -3.41 -14.27
N PHE A 176 0.96 -4.05 -13.13
CA PHE A 176 0.03 -3.60 -12.10
C PHE A 176 0.79 -2.99 -10.93
N THR A 177 0.55 -1.72 -10.66
CA THR A 177 1.20 -1.00 -9.56
C THR A 177 0.21 -0.16 -8.78
N ILE A 178 0.56 0.17 -7.53
CA ILE A 178 -0.21 1.09 -6.69
C ILE A 178 0.72 2.18 -6.20
N LEU A 179 0.32 3.44 -6.33
CA LEU A 179 1.03 4.58 -5.76
C LEU A 179 0.21 5.15 -4.61
N LEU A 180 0.73 5.02 -3.39
CA LEU A 180 0.15 5.59 -2.18
C LEU A 180 0.86 6.91 -1.86
N VAL A 181 0.11 8.00 -1.76
CA VAL A 181 0.65 9.34 -1.50
C VAL A 181 -0.11 9.94 -0.32
N VAL A 182 0.62 10.25 0.75
CA VAL A 182 0.08 10.93 1.93
C VAL A 182 0.60 12.35 1.95
N ASN A 183 -0.30 13.32 1.91
CA ASN A 183 0.02 14.73 1.93
C ASN A 183 -0.54 15.41 3.18
N ASN A 184 0.13 16.46 3.65
CA ASN A 184 -0.47 17.43 4.53
C ASN A 184 -1.53 18.22 3.73
N ARG A 185 -2.77 18.25 4.22
CA ARG A 185 -3.91 18.86 3.50
C ARG A 185 -3.73 20.37 3.32
N ASP A 186 -3.16 21.05 4.31
CA ASP A 186 -3.08 22.51 4.33
C ASP A 186 -1.87 23.01 3.53
N THR A 187 -0.71 22.34 3.69
CA THR A 187 0.54 22.77 3.06
C THR A 187 0.79 22.11 1.69
N GLN A 188 0.06 21.05 1.35
CA GLN A 188 0.28 20.23 0.15
C GLN A 188 1.70 19.61 0.10
N GLU A 189 2.36 19.49 1.25
CA GLU A 189 3.63 18.79 1.42
C GLU A 189 3.41 17.28 1.36
N THR A 190 4.29 16.56 0.66
CA THR A 190 4.29 15.09 0.67
C THR A 190 4.95 14.58 1.95
N LEU A 191 4.18 13.85 2.75
CA LEU A 191 4.62 13.28 4.01
C LEU A 191 5.20 11.87 3.82
N LEU A 192 4.55 11.08 2.96
CA LEU A 192 4.98 9.75 2.52
C LEU A 192 4.52 9.49 1.09
N CYS A 193 5.36 8.79 0.33
CA CYS A 193 5.06 8.28 -1.00
C CYS A 193 5.58 6.85 -1.10
N MET A 194 4.67 5.89 -1.29
CA MET A 194 4.99 4.48 -1.38
C MET A 194 4.57 3.96 -2.75
N ALA A 195 5.56 3.59 -3.55
CA ALA A 195 5.40 2.92 -4.83
C ALA A 195 5.32 1.41 -4.58
N CYS A 196 4.21 0.77 -4.91
CA CYS A 196 3.99 -0.66 -4.67
C CYS A 196 4.05 -1.44 -5.98
N VAL A 197 4.87 -2.49 -6.00
CA VAL A 197 4.97 -3.50 -7.06
C VAL A 197 4.66 -4.88 -6.48
N PHE A 198 4.19 -5.80 -7.31
CA PHE A 198 3.58 -7.03 -6.83
C PHE A 198 4.09 -8.27 -7.57
N GLU A 199 4.21 -9.36 -6.82
CA GLU A 199 4.28 -10.74 -7.28
C GLU A 199 3.31 -11.57 -6.42
N VAL A 200 3.01 -12.79 -6.84
CA VAL A 200 2.28 -13.75 -6.01
C VAL A 200 3.25 -14.46 -5.08
N SER A 201 2.87 -14.67 -3.82
CA SER A 201 3.66 -15.43 -2.85
C SER A 201 3.75 -16.92 -3.20
N ASN A 202 4.75 -17.61 -2.65
CA ASN A 202 4.77 -19.07 -2.67
C ASN A 202 3.75 -19.57 -1.64
N ASN A 203 3.00 -20.63 -1.96
CA ASN A 203 1.90 -21.12 -1.12
C ASN A 203 2.30 -21.45 0.33
N ASP A 204 3.59 -21.70 0.58
CA ASP A 204 4.13 -22.07 1.89
C ASP A 204 4.42 -20.87 2.80
N HIS A 205 4.32 -19.63 2.31
CA HIS A 205 4.99 -18.48 2.93
C HIS A 205 4.10 -17.27 3.24
N GLY A 206 2.78 -17.38 3.05
CA GLY A 206 1.84 -16.29 3.32
C GLY A 206 2.23 -14.98 2.61
N ALA A 207 1.71 -13.83 3.05
CA ALA A 207 2.08 -12.55 2.45
C ALA A 207 3.48 -12.09 2.91
N GLN A 208 4.32 -11.66 1.98
CA GLN A 208 5.64 -11.09 2.28
C GLN A 208 5.82 -9.73 1.62
N HIS A 209 6.83 -8.98 2.08
CA HIS A 209 7.21 -7.72 1.45
C HIS A 209 8.68 -7.41 1.67
N HIS A 210 9.24 -6.58 0.78
CA HIS A 210 10.55 -5.96 0.95
C HIS A 210 10.45 -4.46 0.67
N ILE A 211 11.21 -3.67 1.42
CA ILE A 211 11.11 -2.20 1.41
C ILE A 211 12.45 -1.63 0.98
N TYR A 212 12.40 -0.75 -0.01
CA TYR A 212 13.53 -0.01 -0.51
C TYR A 212 13.30 1.49 -0.31
N ARG A 213 14.39 2.23 -0.11
CA ARG A 213 14.37 3.69 -0.20
C ARG A 213 14.57 4.09 -1.66
N LEU A 214 13.75 5.02 -2.15
CA LEU A 214 13.94 5.57 -3.49
C LEU A 214 14.95 6.72 -3.44
N VAL A 215 15.96 6.62 -4.30
CA VAL A 215 17.01 7.62 -4.46
C VAL A 215 17.13 8.01 -5.93
N LYS A 216 17.84 9.10 -6.21
CA LYS A 216 18.21 9.48 -7.57
C LYS A 216 19.72 9.69 -7.58
N GLU A 217 20.44 8.63 -7.97
CA GLU A 217 21.90 8.64 -8.14
C GLU A 217 22.31 9.03 -9.56
#